data_AF-G0NDB3-F1
#
_entry.id   AF-G0NDB3-F1
#
_cell.length_a   1.000
_cell.length_b   1.000
_cell.length_c   1.000
_cell.angle_alpha   90.00
_cell.angle_beta   90.00
_cell.angle_gamma   90.00
#
_symmetry.space_group_name_H-M   'P 1'
#
loop_
_entity.id
_entity.type
_entity.pdbx_description
1 polymer ?
#
loop_
_entity_poly.entity_id
_entity_poly.type
_entity_poly.pdbx_seq_one_letter_code
_entity_poly.pdbx_strand_id
1 'polypeptide(L)'
;MARPTLRSDSSQRVGTSSGRKKKEKKINLKTTSKTPKVTPKPASKALKSAQPRVRYTAADLQRLKDELKDVIEETEAEEEKNYRLVEEQTNKLFELKQKEEAQKEEDFDTGLKFLTEEAKECKKRTEIDKQSKKCEATVLLQKELDRSRGLSAHFQSRFEILGANGGPAQSYKACELCQAQWSQTGDGVPRILDCGHTMCDKCTENFMIPGGRVKCPFDRKKSYGQGTIPKNYTLLNI
;
A
#
# COMPACT_ATOMS: atom_id res chain seq x y z
N MET A 1 12.14 -28.28 23.28
CA MET A 1 13.10 -27.20 23.00
C MET A 1 12.34 -25.88 22.90
N ALA A 2 12.87 -24.86 23.54
CA ALA A 2 12.17 -23.64 23.94
C ALA A 2 11.79 -22.72 22.76
N ARG A 3 10.60 -22.10 22.87
CA ARG A 3 10.28 -20.80 22.26
C ARG A 3 11.09 -19.70 22.96
N PRO A 4 11.34 -18.56 22.29
CA PRO A 4 10.51 -17.39 22.62
C PRO A 4 10.06 -16.57 21.40
N THR A 5 8.83 -16.10 21.54
CA THR A 5 8.09 -15.07 20.80
C THR A 5 8.48 -13.65 21.23
N LEU A 6 8.62 -12.70 20.29
CA LEU A 6 8.35 -11.26 20.49
C LEU A 6 7.93 -10.69 19.12
N ARG A 7 6.64 -10.52 18.82
CA ARG A 7 5.81 -9.32 19.04
C ARG A 7 6.49 -8.01 18.58
N SER A 8 6.16 -7.61 17.37
CA SER A 8 6.35 -6.25 16.85
C SER A 8 4.98 -5.58 16.80
N ASP A 9 4.68 -4.77 17.81
CA ASP A 9 3.61 -3.78 17.67
C ASP A 9 3.92 -2.61 18.59
N SER A 10 4.26 -1.47 18.02
CA SER A 10 4.18 -0.19 18.74
C SER A 10 4.06 0.96 17.75
N SER A 11 2.81 1.35 17.55
CA SER A 11 2.38 2.68 17.13
C SER A 11 2.99 3.78 18.01
N GLN A 12 3.49 4.87 17.42
CA GLN A 12 3.50 6.23 17.99
C GLN A 12 3.36 7.23 16.82
N ARG A 13 2.16 7.77 16.56
CA ARG A 13 1.61 9.03 17.11
C ARG A 13 2.61 10.19 17.10
N VAL A 14 2.50 11.00 16.05
CA VAL A 14 3.04 12.36 15.95
C VAL A 14 2.16 13.27 16.81
N GLY A 15 2.74 13.82 17.88
CA GLY A 15 2.13 14.80 18.76
C GLY A 15 2.94 16.09 18.75
N THR A 16 2.25 17.22 18.61
CA THR A 16 2.78 18.57 18.45
C THR A 16 3.07 19.28 19.78
N SER A 17 3.97 20.28 19.68
CA SER A 17 3.99 21.57 20.39
C SER A 17 4.96 21.83 21.57
N SER A 18 5.72 22.92 21.36
CA SER A 18 6.09 24.02 22.27
C SER A 18 7.05 23.83 23.46
N GLY A 19 8.31 24.26 23.23
CA GLY A 19 8.87 25.47 23.85
C GLY A 19 9.56 25.36 25.23
N ARG A 20 10.89 25.56 25.27
CA ARG A 20 11.57 26.32 26.35
C ARG A 20 13.04 26.68 26.06
N LYS A 21 13.26 27.99 25.92
CA LYS A 21 14.40 28.85 26.32
C LYS A 21 15.81 28.26 26.57
N LYS A 22 16.71 28.64 25.65
CA LYS A 22 18.05 29.24 25.79
C LYS A 22 18.71 29.27 27.18
N LYS A 23 19.94 28.72 27.29
CA LYS A 23 20.93 29.11 28.30
C LYS A 23 22.36 28.95 27.75
N GLU A 24 22.91 30.05 27.24
CA GLU A 24 24.35 30.24 26.98
C GLU A 24 25.05 30.48 28.33
N LYS A 25 26.19 29.82 28.55
CA LYS A 25 27.03 30.00 29.75
C LYS A 25 28.30 30.76 29.34
N LYS A 26 28.29 32.08 29.57
CA LYS A 26 29.47 32.96 29.49
C LYS A 26 30.44 32.63 30.62
N ILE A 27 31.72 32.42 30.29
CA ILE A 27 32.81 32.44 31.27
C ILE A 27 33.38 33.86 31.29
N ASN A 28 33.51 34.39 32.51
CA ASN A 28 33.77 35.79 32.82
C ASN A 28 35.15 35.87 33.50
N LEU A 29 36.14 36.49 32.87
CA LEU A 29 37.39 36.88 33.54
C LEU A 29 37.36 38.40 33.74
N LYS A 30 37.06 38.81 34.97
CA LYS A 30 37.14 40.20 35.43
C LYS A 30 38.55 40.49 35.95
N THR A 31 39.18 41.46 35.33
CA THR A 31 40.25 42.31 35.85
C THR A 31 39.85 42.99 37.15
N THR A 32 40.76 43.06 38.11
CA THR A 32 40.70 44.06 39.20
C THR A 32 42.08 44.61 39.53
N SER A 33 42.27 45.88 39.17
CA SER A 33 43.24 46.80 39.73
C SER A 33 42.76 47.28 41.12
N LYS A 34 43.65 47.31 42.11
CA LYS A 34 43.48 48.12 43.34
C LYS A 34 44.84 48.58 43.87
N THR A 35 45.02 49.89 43.89
CA THR A 35 46.01 50.63 44.70
C THR A 35 45.57 50.69 46.17
N PRO A 36 46.51 50.85 47.13
CA PRO A 36 46.16 51.44 48.43
C PRO A 36 47.08 52.59 48.87
N LYS A 37 46.46 53.53 49.61
CA LYS A 37 46.98 54.79 50.16
C LYS A 37 47.41 54.62 51.64
N VAL A 38 48.35 55.43 52.09
CA VAL A 38 49.18 55.34 53.33
C VAL A 38 48.52 55.93 54.60
N THR A 39 48.88 55.39 55.80
CA THR A 39 49.30 56.02 57.10
C THR A 39 48.72 55.31 58.35
N PRO A 40 49.28 55.45 59.59
CA PRO A 40 50.68 55.59 60.03
C PRO A 40 51.11 54.57 61.14
N LYS A 41 52.42 54.60 61.47
CA LYS A 41 53.23 53.80 62.45
C LYS A 41 52.59 53.50 63.84
N PRO A 42 53.05 52.42 64.51
CA PRO A 42 54.06 52.63 65.56
C PRO A 42 55.31 51.74 65.41
N ALA A 43 56.44 52.23 65.94
CA ALA A 43 57.73 51.58 65.90
C ALA A 43 57.80 50.39 66.87
N SER A 44 58.33 49.24 66.44
CA SER A 44 59.06 48.35 67.33
C SER A 44 60.03 47.41 66.59
N LYS A 45 61.28 47.49 67.05
CA LYS A 45 62.31 46.43 67.13
C LYS A 45 62.82 45.84 65.81
N ALA A 46 64.05 46.26 65.47
CA ALA A 46 64.89 45.70 64.43
C ALA A 46 65.11 44.19 64.63
N LEU A 47 64.49 43.37 63.77
CA LEU A 47 64.84 41.98 63.59
C LEU A 47 65.68 41.85 62.32
N LYS A 48 66.96 41.53 62.49
CA LYS A 48 67.90 41.27 61.40
C LYS A 48 67.50 39.96 60.70
N SER A 49 66.62 40.02 59.70
CA SER A 49 66.43 38.89 58.77
C SER A 49 67.25 39.18 57.51
N ALA A 50 68.49 38.70 57.50
CA ALA A 50 69.28 38.60 56.29
C ALA A 50 68.59 37.61 55.35
N GLN A 51 67.80 38.13 54.40
CA GLN A 51 67.57 37.37 53.18
C GLN A 51 68.94 37.15 52.54
N PRO A 52 69.27 35.93 52.08
CA PRO A 52 70.49 35.72 51.33
C PRO A 52 70.36 36.54 50.05
N ARG A 53 70.96 37.74 50.04
CA ARG A 53 71.14 38.51 48.83
C ARG A 53 72.15 37.73 48.01
N VAL A 54 71.66 36.84 47.15
CA VAL A 54 72.45 36.27 46.07
C VAL A 54 72.98 37.47 45.29
N ARG A 55 74.26 37.79 45.48
CA ARG A 55 74.93 38.86 44.76
C ARG A 55 75.33 38.27 43.42
N TYR A 56 74.45 38.43 42.44
CA TYR A 56 74.81 38.17 41.05
C TYR A 56 75.97 39.07 40.67
N THR A 57 77.04 38.46 40.20
CA THR A 57 78.17 39.18 39.60
C THR A 57 77.76 39.69 38.22
N ALA A 58 78.50 40.66 37.68
CA ALA A 58 78.26 41.13 36.31
C ALA A 58 78.32 39.99 35.28
N ALA A 59 79.16 38.98 35.52
CA ALA A 59 79.25 37.78 34.69
C ALA A 59 77.99 36.91 34.78
N ASP A 60 77.36 36.80 35.95
CA ASP A 60 76.10 36.05 36.12
C ASP A 60 74.93 36.72 35.40
N LEU A 61 74.85 38.06 35.48
CA LEU A 61 73.83 38.83 34.77
C LEU A 61 73.99 38.74 33.26
N GLN A 62 75.25 38.70 32.78
CA GLN A 62 75.53 38.54 31.36
C GLN A 62 75.13 37.14 30.87
N ARG A 63 75.50 36.09 31.60
CA ARG A 63 75.10 34.71 31.30
C ARG A 63 73.58 34.53 31.27
N LEU A 64 72.86 35.06 32.26
CA LEU A 64 71.39 35.02 32.27
C LEU A 64 70.77 35.78 31.09
N LYS A 65 71.41 36.85 30.61
CA LYS A 65 70.96 37.61 29.45
C LYS A 65 71.16 36.84 28.15
N ASP A 66 72.28 36.13 28.04
CA ASP A 66 72.59 35.28 26.89
C ASP A 66 71.64 34.05 26.87
N GLU A 67 71.44 33.38 28.01
CA GLU A 67 70.45 32.29 28.16
C GLU A 67 69.02 32.73 27.82
N LEU A 68 68.60 33.93 28.29
CA LEU A 68 67.29 34.47 27.96
C LEU A 68 67.16 34.77 26.45
N LYS A 69 68.24 35.19 25.80
CA LYS A 69 68.26 35.46 24.36
C LYS A 69 68.10 34.16 23.56
N ASP A 70 68.83 33.12 23.94
CA ASP A 70 68.74 31.80 23.30
C ASP A 70 67.32 31.21 23.43
N VAL A 71 66.71 31.34 24.62
CA VAL A 71 65.33 30.89 24.84
C VAL A 71 64.34 31.67 23.96
N ILE A 72 64.50 33.00 23.84
CA ILE A 72 63.62 33.81 22.97
C ILE A 72 63.73 33.35 21.51
N GLU A 73 64.97 33.18 21.00
CA GLU A 73 65.19 32.72 19.61
C GLU A 73 64.59 31.33 19.37
N GLU A 74 64.74 30.40 20.33
CA GLU A 74 64.12 29.07 20.25
C GLU A 74 62.58 29.15 20.26
N THR A 75 62.02 30.02 21.10
CA THR A 75 60.57 30.20 21.21
C THR A 75 59.99 30.78 19.92
N GLU A 76 60.63 31.81 19.34
CA GLU A 76 60.22 32.42 18.07
C GLU A 76 60.30 31.41 16.90
N ALA A 77 61.36 30.60 16.85
CA ALA A 77 61.51 29.56 15.84
C ALA A 77 60.42 28.47 15.97
N GLU A 78 60.05 28.10 17.20
CA GLU A 78 59.00 27.12 17.45
C GLU A 78 57.59 27.69 17.16
N GLU A 79 57.35 28.96 17.47
CA GLU A 79 56.13 29.68 17.08
C GLU A 79 55.95 29.70 15.55
N GLU A 80 57.03 29.95 14.79
CA GLU A 80 56.99 29.93 13.33
C GLU A 80 56.66 28.53 12.77
N LYS A 81 57.23 27.47 13.35
CA LYS A 81 56.87 26.09 12.98
C LYS A 81 55.41 25.78 13.29
N ASN A 82 54.93 26.19 14.47
CA ASN A 82 53.54 26.00 14.87
C ASN A 82 52.58 26.74 13.95
N TYR A 83 52.91 27.97 13.53
CA TYR A 83 52.12 28.72 12.57
C TYR A 83 52.03 27.99 11.22
N ARG A 84 53.16 27.51 10.69
CA ARG A 84 53.20 26.72 9.44
C ARG A 84 52.35 25.45 9.54
N LEU A 85 52.43 24.74 10.67
CA LEU A 85 51.65 23.53 10.90
C LEU A 85 50.13 23.83 10.94
N VAL A 86 49.73 24.89 11.63
CA VAL A 86 48.33 25.33 11.69
C VAL A 86 47.83 25.70 10.29
N GLU A 87 48.61 26.45 9.52
CA GLU A 87 48.27 26.81 8.14
C GLU A 87 48.07 25.56 7.27
N GLU A 88 49.00 24.61 7.32
CA GLU A 88 48.89 23.35 6.59
C GLU A 88 47.64 22.55 6.99
N GLN A 89 47.35 22.46 8.29
CA GLN A 89 46.15 21.78 8.79
C GLN A 89 44.87 22.49 8.34
N THR A 90 44.85 23.83 8.34
CA THR A 90 43.68 24.59 7.89
C THR A 90 43.41 24.38 6.40
N ASN A 91 44.46 24.32 5.56
CA ASN A 91 44.33 24.03 4.14
C ASN A 91 43.80 22.61 3.90
N LYS A 92 44.32 21.60 4.63
CA LYS A 92 43.81 20.23 4.55
C LYS A 92 42.34 20.12 4.95
N LEU A 93 41.93 20.82 6.02
CA LEU A 93 40.53 20.87 6.44
C LEU A 93 39.62 21.51 5.39
N PHE A 94 40.10 22.55 4.72
CA PHE A 94 39.38 23.20 3.64
C PHE A 94 39.19 22.29 2.42
N GLU A 95 40.24 21.58 2.01
CA GLU A 95 40.14 20.59 0.92
C GLU A 95 39.19 19.44 1.27
N LEU A 96 39.25 18.93 2.49
CA LEU A 96 38.35 17.86 2.95
C LEU A 96 36.90 18.31 2.94
N LYS A 97 36.62 19.54 3.39
CA LYS A 97 35.26 20.11 3.33
C LYS A 97 34.74 20.21 1.89
N GLN A 98 35.56 20.69 0.96
CA GLN A 98 35.16 20.77 -0.45
C GLN A 98 34.88 19.39 -1.03
N LYS A 99 35.70 18.39 -0.71
CA LYS A 99 35.47 17.01 -1.14
C LYS A 99 34.19 16.44 -0.56
N GLU A 100 33.91 16.69 0.72
CA GLU A 100 32.69 16.26 1.38
C GLU A 100 31.44 16.91 0.75
N GLU A 101 31.51 18.20 0.41
CA GLU A 101 30.43 18.92 -0.27
C GLU A 101 30.20 18.38 -1.69
N ALA A 102 31.26 18.18 -2.48
CA ALA A 102 31.17 17.60 -3.81
C ALA A 102 30.59 16.17 -3.78
N GLN A 103 31.00 15.37 -2.80
CA GLN A 103 30.47 14.02 -2.62
C GLN A 103 28.99 14.03 -2.25
N LYS A 104 28.55 14.94 -1.37
CA LYS A 104 27.13 15.10 -1.03
C LYS A 104 26.28 15.50 -2.24
N GLU A 105 26.82 16.37 -3.11
CA GLU A 105 26.14 16.78 -4.34
C GLU A 105 26.01 15.61 -5.31
N GLU A 106 27.07 14.82 -5.50
CA GLU A 106 27.06 13.62 -6.34
C GLU A 106 26.09 12.55 -5.80
N ASP A 107 26.08 12.32 -4.49
CA ASP A 107 25.15 11.39 -3.82
C ASP A 107 23.70 11.85 -4.01
N PHE A 108 23.44 13.16 -3.92
CA PHE A 108 22.11 13.73 -4.12
C PHE A 108 21.64 13.55 -5.56
N ASP A 109 22.49 13.86 -6.54
CA ASP A 109 22.20 13.68 -7.96
C ASP A 109 21.95 12.21 -8.31
N THR A 110 22.74 11.31 -7.72
CA THR A 110 22.57 9.86 -7.88
C THR A 110 21.23 9.40 -7.30
N GLY A 111 20.87 9.89 -6.10
CA GLY A 111 19.57 9.64 -5.49
C GLY A 111 18.40 10.14 -6.35
N LEU A 112 18.52 11.34 -6.93
CA LEU A 112 17.48 11.91 -7.78
C LEU A 112 17.29 11.12 -9.08
N LYS A 113 18.38 10.64 -9.69
CA LYS A 113 18.32 9.74 -10.86
C LYS A 113 17.62 8.42 -10.53
N PHE A 114 17.94 7.82 -9.38
CA PHE A 114 17.31 6.59 -8.92
C PHE A 114 15.79 6.75 -8.75
N LEU A 115 15.35 7.78 -8.02
CA LEU A 115 13.93 8.05 -7.81
C LEU A 115 13.19 8.32 -9.13
N THR A 116 13.86 8.99 -10.08
CA THR A 116 13.29 9.27 -11.40
C THR A 116 13.08 7.99 -12.20
N GLU A 117 14.03 7.06 -12.20
CA GLU A 117 13.89 5.77 -12.86
C GLU A 117 12.83 4.89 -12.19
N GLU A 118 12.78 4.86 -10.86
CA GLU A 118 11.76 4.13 -10.11
C GLU A 118 10.34 4.65 -10.42
N ALA A 119 10.17 5.98 -10.55
CA ALA A 119 8.91 6.58 -10.96
C ALA A 119 8.52 6.19 -12.41
N LYS A 120 9.49 6.08 -13.33
CA LYS A 120 9.24 5.60 -14.70
C LYS A 120 8.79 4.14 -14.70
N GLU A 121 9.45 3.28 -13.93
CA GLU A 121 9.07 1.87 -13.79
C GLU A 121 7.70 1.69 -13.15
N CYS A 122 7.38 2.48 -12.12
CA CYS A 122 6.04 2.47 -11.52
C CYS A 122 4.96 2.81 -12.56
N LYS A 123 5.19 3.83 -13.41
CA LYS A 123 4.27 4.17 -14.50
C LYS A 123 4.08 3.01 -15.47
N LYS A 124 5.17 2.38 -15.93
CA LYS A 124 5.09 1.21 -16.83
C LYS A 124 4.30 0.06 -16.19
N ARG A 125 4.57 -0.25 -14.91
CA ARG A 125 3.86 -1.30 -14.17
C ARG A 125 2.37 -1.02 -14.06
N THR A 126 1.97 0.23 -13.78
CA THR A 126 0.55 0.59 -13.73
C THR A 126 -0.14 0.47 -15.08
N GLU A 127 0.56 0.75 -16.18
CA GLU A 127 0.00 0.59 -17.53
C GLU A 127 -0.20 -0.88 -17.90
N ILE A 128 0.79 -1.73 -17.60
CA ILE A 128 0.68 -3.18 -17.78
C ILE A 128 -0.49 -3.76 -16.97
N ASP A 129 -0.65 -3.35 -15.70
CA ASP A 129 -1.76 -3.79 -14.85
C ASP A 129 -3.14 -3.39 -15.43
N LYS A 130 -3.28 -2.17 -15.94
CA LYS A 130 -4.50 -1.73 -16.63
C LYS A 130 -4.80 -2.58 -17.86
N GLN A 131 -3.78 -2.85 -18.68
CA GLN A 131 -3.93 -3.66 -19.88
C GLN A 131 -4.29 -5.11 -19.52
N SER A 132 -3.67 -5.67 -18.48
CA SER A 132 -3.97 -7.01 -17.98
C SER A 132 -5.43 -7.12 -17.53
N LYS A 133 -5.91 -6.19 -16.71
CA LYS A 133 -7.32 -6.14 -16.27
C LYS A 133 -8.29 -6.02 -17.43
N LYS A 134 -7.97 -5.18 -18.42
CA LYS A 134 -8.79 -5.05 -19.64
C LYS A 134 -8.84 -6.37 -20.40
N CYS A 135 -7.70 -7.05 -20.56
CA CYS A 135 -7.60 -8.33 -21.25
C CYS A 135 -8.40 -9.41 -20.51
N GLU A 136 -8.26 -9.50 -19.18
CA GLU A 136 -9.02 -10.42 -18.34
C GLU A 136 -10.53 -10.22 -18.48
N ALA A 137 -11.00 -8.97 -18.42
CA ALA A 137 -12.42 -8.65 -18.63
C ALA A 137 -12.92 -9.09 -20.01
N THR A 138 -12.14 -8.87 -21.07
CA THR A 138 -12.51 -9.31 -22.43
C THR A 138 -12.56 -10.82 -22.56
N VAL A 139 -11.64 -11.54 -21.91
CA VAL A 139 -11.62 -13.02 -21.92
C VAL A 139 -12.84 -13.57 -21.19
N LEU A 140 -13.22 -13.00 -20.05
CA LEU A 140 -14.42 -13.40 -19.31
C LEU A 140 -15.69 -13.18 -20.14
N LEU A 141 -15.82 -12.01 -20.78
CA LEU A 141 -16.95 -11.70 -21.65
C LEU A 141 -17.02 -12.67 -22.85
N GLN A 142 -15.87 -12.97 -23.47
CA GLN A 142 -15.79 -13.89 -24.60
C GLN A 142 -16.23 -15.31 -24.20
N LYS A 143 -15.79 -15.80 -23.03
CA LYS A 143 -16.21 -17.10 -22.50
C LYS A 143 -17.73 -17.18 -22.29
N GLU A 144 -18.34 -16.12 -21.76
CA GLU A 144 -19.79 -16.08 -21.55
C GLU A 144 -20.55 -16.05 -22.88
N LEU A 145 -20.05 -15.29 -23.85
CA LEU A 145 -20.59 -15.25 -25.21
C LEU A 145 -20.53 -16.63 -25.87
N ASP A 146 -19.41 -17.34 -25.76
CA ASP A 146 -19.23 -18.66 -26.34
C ASP A 146 -20.11 -19.71 -25.64
N ARG A 147 -20.33 -19.58 -24.32
CA ARG A 147 -21.30 -20.40 -23.59
C ARG A 147 -22.74 -20.19 -24.10
N SER A 148 -23.13 -18.93 -24.31
CA SER A 148 -24.44 -18.58 -24.87
C SER A 148 -24.61 -19.11 -26.31
N ARG A 149 -23.57 -18.97 -27.15
CA ARG A 149 -23.56 -19.51 -28.51
C ARG A 149 -23.66 -21.03 -28.54
N GLY A 150 -22.92 -21.73 -27.67
CA GLY A 150 -22.99 -23.19 -27.56
C GLY A 150 -24.38 -23.67 -27.16
N LEU A 151 -25.03 -22.97 -26.22
CA LEU A 151 -26.41 -23.27 -25.84
C LEU A 151 -27.40 -23.02 -27.00
N SER A 152 -27.24 -21.89 -27.71
CA SER A 152 -28.06 -21.57 -28.88
C SER A 152 -27.92 -22.61 -29.99
N ALA A 153 -26.68 -23.00 -30.33
CA ALA A 153 -26.40 -24.03 -31.32
C ALA A 153 -27.01 -25.38 -30.92
N HIS A 154 -26.92 -25.77 -29.64
CA HIS A 154 -27.55 -26.99 -29.13
C HIS A 154 -29.07 -26.97 -29.35
N PHE A 155 -29.75 -25.85 -29.09
CA PHE A 155 -31.18 -25.72 -29.36
C PHE A 155 -31.50 -25.75 -30.86
N GLN A 156 -30.71 -25.09 -31.70
CA GLN A 156 -30.89 -25.12 -33.16
C GLN A 156 -30.71 -26.52 -33.73
N SER A 157 -29.63 -27.23 -33.37
CA SER A 157 -29.42 -28.62 -33.81
C SER A 157 -30.54 -29.54 -33.34
N ARG A 158 -31.03 -29.35 -32.10
CA ARG A 158 -32.19 -30.11 -31.61
C ARG A 158 -33.45 -29.83 -32.42
N PHE A 159 -33.67 -28.58 -32.83
CA PHE A 159 -34.80 -28.21 -33.69
C PHE A 159 -34.69 -28.82 -35.09
N GLU A 160 -33.49 -28.79 -35.69
CA GLU A 160 -33.23 -29.39 -36.99
C GLU A 160 -33.42 -30.92 -36.99
N ILE A 161 -32.97 -31.62 -35.95
CA ILE A 161 -33.19 -33.08 -35.80
C ILE A 161 -34.69 -33.40 -35.70
N LEU A 162 -35.46 -32.57 -34.99
CA LEU A 162 -36.91 -32.72 -34.90
C LEU A 162 -37.61 -32.41 -36.24
N GLY A 163 -37.08 -31.47 -37.04
CA GLY A 163 -37.59 -31.15 -38.38
C GLY A 163 -37.21 -32.16 -39.47
N ALA A 164 -36.01 -32.73 -39.40
CA ALA A 164 -35.48 -33.64 -40.43
C ALA A 164 -36.10 -35.04 -40.39
N ASN A 165 -36.59 -35.49 -39.23
CA ASN A 165 -37.27 -36.79 -39.09
C ASN A 165 -38.77 -36.76 -39.48
N GLY A 166 -39.25 -35.71 -40.17
CA GLY A 166 -40.56 -35.69 -40.82
C GLY A 166 -41.78 -35.79 -39.88
N GLY A 167 -41.60 -35.66 -38.57
CA GLY A 167 -42.72 -35.51 -37.64
C GLY A 167 -43.25 -34.08 -37.70
N PRO A 168 -44.58 -33.82 -37.66
CA PRO A 168 -45.09 -32.46 -37.60
C PRO A 168 -44.57 -31.81 -36.33
N ALA A 169 -43.58 -30.92 -36.50
CA ALA A 169 -43.04 -30.09 -35.44
C ALA A 169 -44.07 -29.03 -35.04
N GLN A 170 -45.14 -29.47 -34.37
CA GLN A 170 -46.17 -28.66 -33.74
C GLN A 170 -46.84 -29.46 -32.62
N SER A 171 -46.07 -30.17 -31.80
CA SER A 171 -46.58 -30.86 -30.61
C SER A 171 -47.34 -29.92 -29.66
N TYR A 172 -46.98 -28.63 -29.64
CA TYR A 172 -47.66 -27.64 -28.81
C TYR A 172 -49.03 -27.19 -29.37
N LYS A 173 -49.34 -27.45 -30.65
CA LYS A 173 -50.61 -27.04 -31.28
C LYS A 173 -51.67 -28.15 -31.31
N ALA A 174 -51.33 -29.33 -30.84
CA ALA A 174 -52.21 -30.49 -30.83
C ALA A 174 -52.08 -31.29 -29.54
N CYS A 175 -53.10 -32.09 -29.22
CA CYS A 175 -53.07 -32.97 -28.06
C CYS A 175 -52.04 -34.07 -28.22
N GLU A 176 -51.15 -34.25 -27.25
CA GLU A 176 -50.12 -35.31 -27.29
C GLU A 176 -50.68 -36.74 -27.29
N LEU A 177 -51.95 -36.93 -26.88
CA LEU A 177 -52.58 -38.24 -26.79
C LEU A 177 -53.31 -38.66 -28.06
N CYS A 178 -54.05 -37.74 -28.68
CA CYS A 178 -54.88 -38.03 -29.86
C CYS A 178 -54.45 -37.26 -31.11
N GLN A 179 -53.44 -36.41 -31.01
CA GLN A 179 -52.89 -35.56 -32.08
C GLN A 179 -53.92 -34.61 -32.71
N ALA A 180 -55.08 -34.41 -32.09
CA ALA A 180 -56.08 -33.44 -32.53
C ALA A 180 -55.62 -32.02 -32.23
N GLN A 181 -55.78 -31.10 -33.19
CA GLN A 181 -55.46 -29.67 -33.02
C GLN A 181 -56.33 -29.03 -31.93
N TRP A 182 -55.77 -28.05 -31.23
CA TRP A 182 -56.50 -27.31 -30.20
C TRP A 182 -57.61 -26.44 -30.78
N SER A 183 -58.79 -26.46 -30.15
CA SER A 183 -59.94 -25.64 -30.51
C SER A 183 -60.46 -24.85 -29.30
N GLN A 184 -61.05 -23.67 -29.53
CA GLN A 184 -61.63 -22.87 -28.43
C GLN A 184 -62.89 -23.51 -27.81
N THR A 185 -63.56 -24.37 -28.59
CA THR A 185 -64.85 -25.00 -28.27
C THR A 185 -64.87 -26.47 -28.70
N GLY A 186 -65.63 -27.30 -27.99
CA GLY A 186 -65.82 -28.73 -28.28
C GLY A 186 -64.71 -29.63 -27.76
N ASP A 187 -64.61 -30.83 -28.33
CA ASP A 187 -63.71 -31.91 -27.94
C ASP A 187 -62.22 -31.55 -27.94
N GLY A 188 -61.83 -30.59 -28.77
CA GLY A 188 -60.45 -30.12 -28.94
C GLY A 188 -60.00 -29.07 -27.93
N VAL A 189 -60.83 -28.71 -26.94
CA VAL A 189 -60.47 -27.71 -25.93
C VAL A 189 -59.32 -28.20 -25.06
N PRO A 190 -58.18 -27.50 -24.99
CA PRO A 190 -57.08 -27.88 -24.11
C PRO A 190 -57.46 -27.62 -22.64
N ARG A 191 -57.31 -28.64 -21.81
CA ARG A 191 -57.60 -28.68 -20.38
C ARG A 191 -56.32 -28.94 -19.60
N ILE A 192 -55.99 -28.08 -18.65
CA ILE A 192 -54.78 -28.22 -17.81
C ILE A 192 -55.13 -28.91 -16.49
N LEU A 193 -54.50 -30.06 -16.24
CA LEU A 193 -54.62 -30.81 -15.00
C LEU A 193 -53.77 -30.17 -13.89
N ASP A 194 -53.99 -30.52 -12.62
CA ASP A 194 -53.24 -29.98 -11.48
C ASP A 194 -51.74 -30.30 -11.52
N CYS A 195 -51.37 -31.34 -12.27
CA CYS A 195 -49.98 -31.70 -12.52
C CYS A 195 -49.28 -30.80 -13.54
N GLY A 196 -50.00 -29.92 -14.23
CA GLY A 196 -49.50 -29.04 -15.29
C GLY A 196 -49.58 -29.63 -16.70
N HIS A 197 -49.89 -30.93 -16.86
CA HIS A 197 -50.07 -31.53 -18.17
C HIS A 197 -51.39 -31.08 -18.82
N THR A 198 -51.38 -30.92 -20.14
CA THR A 198 -52.55 -30.46 -20.92
C THR A 198 -53.06 -31.55 -21.86
N MET A 199 -54.37 -31.75 -21.88
CA MET A 199 -55.06 -32.75 -22.72
C MET A 199 -56.32 -32.14 -23.33
N CYS A 200 -56.84 -32.68 -24.43
CA CYS A 200 -58.12 -32.20 -24.96
C CYS A 200 -59.30 -32.65 -24.08
N ASP A 201 -60.44 -31.97 -24.18
CA ASP A 201 -61.65 -32.29 -23.40
C ASP A 201 -62.06 -33.76 -23.60
N LYS A 202 -62.03 -34.23 -24.85
CA LYS A 202 -62.33 -35.64 -25.18
C LYS A 202 -61.36 -36.63 -24.54
N CYS A 203 -60.06 -36.33 -24.53
CA CYS A 203 -59.11 -37.19 -23.83
C CYS A 203 -59.33 -37.15 -22.32
N THR A 204 -59.70 -36.00 -21.77
CA THR A 204 -59.99 -35.84 -20.34
C THR A 204 -61.15 -36.75 -19.90
N GLU A 205 -62.19 -36.89 -20.73
CA GLU A 205 -63.28 -37.85 -20.53
C GLU A 205 -62.81 -39.30 -20.54
N ASN A 206 -61.95 -39.67 -21.49
CA ASN A 206 -61.43 -41.03 -21.60
C ASN A 206 -60.57 -41.48 -20.39
N PHE A 207 -59.98 -40.53 -19.66
CA PHE A 207 -59.15 -40.79 -18.49
C PHE A 207 -59.88 -40.51 -17.15
N MET A 208 -61.22 -40.42 -17.18
CA MET A 208 -62.03 -40.35 -15.98
C MET A 208 -62.03 -41.67 -15.22
N ILE A 209 -61.83 -41.57 -13.90
CA ILE A 209 -61.89 -42.69 -12.97
C ILE A 209 -63.14 -42.59 -12.09
N PRO A 210 -63.61 -43.72 -11.50
CA PRO A 210 -64.73 -43.72 -10.57
C PRO A 210 -64.57 -42.66 -9.46
N GLY A 211 -65.65 -41.94 -9.16
CA GLY A 211 -65.62 -40.76 -8.29
C GLY A 211 -65.32 -39.45 -9.03
N GLY A 212 -65.46 -39.44 -10.36
CA GLY A 212 -65.50 -38.24 -11.19
C GLY A 212 -64.18 -37.52 -11.38
N ARG A 213 -63.04 -38.09 -10.95
CA ARG A 213 -61.70 -37.50 -11.10
C ARG A 213 -61.04 -37.91 -12.40
N VAL A 214 -60.07 -37.14 -12.87
CA VAL A 214 -59.26 -37.49 -14.05
C VAL A 214 -57.88 -37.97 -13.61
N LYS A 215 -57.41 -39.07 -14.19
CA LYS A 215 -56.06 -39.59 -13.94
C LYS A 215 -55.14 -39.22 -15.10
N CYS A 216 -54.12 -38.42 -14.82
CA CYS A 216 -53.13 -38.01 -15.82
C CYS A 216 -52.40 -39.23 -16.44
N PRO A 217 -52.32 -39.37 -17.76
CA PRO A 217 -51.60 -40.47 -18.41
C PRO A 217 -50.06 -40.33 -18.31
N PHE A 218 -49.55 -39.11 -18.13
CA PHE A 218 -48.11 -38.82 -18.11
C PHE A 218 -47.46 -39.13 -16.76
N ASP A 219 -48.06 -38.66 -15.66
CA ASP A 219 -47.50 -38.79 -14.32
C ASP A 219 -48.42 -39.49 -13.31
N ARG A 220 -49.58 -39.99 -13.78
CA ARG A 220 -50.56 -40.78 -13.01
C ARG A 220 -51.18 -40.06 -11.81
N LYS A 221 -50.96 -38.74 -11.66
CA LYS A 221 -51.61 -37.93 -10.63
C LYS A 221 -53.10 -37.77 -10.92
N LYS A 222 -53.89 -37.65 -9.86
CA LYS A 222 -55.34 -37.46 -9.93
C LYS A 222 -55.65 -35.98 -9.85
N SER A 223 -56.50 -35.49 -10.73
CA SER A 223 -56.94 -34.10 -10.79
C SER A 223 -58.46 -33.97 -10.69
N TYR A 224 -58.92 -32.75 -10.45
CA TYR A 224 -60.34 -32.42 -10.25
C TYR A 224 -61.26 -32.87 -11.41
N GLY A 225 -62.54 -32.98 -11.10
CA GLY A 225 -63.50 -33.78 -11.85
C GLY A 225 -64.31 -33.11 -12.96
N GLN A 226 -65.16 -33.92 -13.60
CA GLN A 226 -65.94 -33.60 -14.80
C GLN A 226 -66.58 -32.19 -14.72
N GLY A 227 -66.15 -31.28 -15.62
CA GLY A 227 -66.64 -29.90 -15.74
C GLY A 227 -65.83 -28.81 -15.00
N THR A 228 -64.87 -29.16 -14.14
CA THR A 228 -64.11 -28.18 -13.32
C THR A 228 -62.69 -27.92 -13.81
N ILE A 229 -62.22 -28.63 -14.83
CA ILE A 229 -60.84 -28.50 -15.30
C ILE A 229 -60.69 -27.22 -16.13
N PRO A 230 -59.79 -26.30 -15.75
CA PRO A 230 -59.63 -25.02 -16.43
C PRO A 230 -59.15 -25.22 -17.86
N LYS A 231 -59.62 -24.33 -18.75
CA LYS A 231 -59.10 -24.24 -20.12
C LYS A 231 -57.67 -23.71 -20.08
N ASN A 232 -56.79 -24.30 -20.88
CA ASN A 232 -55.45 -23.78 -21.08
C ASN A 232 -55.45 -22.78 -22.24
N TYR A 233 -55.68 -21.51 -21.93
CA TYR A 233 -55.73 -20.44 -22.92
C TYR A 233 -54.38 -20.17 -23.61
N THR A 234 -53.24 -20.62 -23.06
CA THR A 234 -51.92 -20.39 -23.67
C THR A 234 -51.69 -21.24 -24.92
N LEU A 235 -52.48 -22.30 -25.11
CA LEU A 235 -52.39 -23.19 -26.28
C LEU A 235 -53.43 -22.88 -27.35
N LEU A 236 -54.35 -21.96 -27.06
CA LEU A 236 -55.31 -21.46 -28.02
C LEU A 236 -54.68 -20.29 -28.77
N ASN A 237 -54.65 -20.35 -30.10
CA ASN A 237 -54.31 -19.17 -30.92
C ASN A 237 -55.49 -18.19 -30.79
N ILE A 238 -55.31 -17.16 -29.95
CA ILE A 238 -56.23 -16.03 -29.79
C ILE A 238 -55.68 -14.85 -30.59
#